data_AF-A0A453L8B7-F1
#
_entry.id   AF-A0A453L8B7-F1
#
_cell.length_a   1.000
_cell.length_b   1.000
_cell.length_c   1.000
_cell.angle_alpha   90.00
_cell.angle_beta   90.00
_cell.angle_gamma   90.00
#
_symmetry.space_group_name_H-M   'P 1'
#
loop_
_entity.id
_entity.type
_entity.pdbx_description
1 polymer ?
#
loop_
_entity_poly.entity_id
_entity_poly.type
_entity_poly.pdbx_seq_one_letter_code
_entity_poly.pdbx_strand_id
1 'polypeptide(L)'
;MRPQDPHRRLLPRRVQQASDAPQLAAAGGPGQAPGQAPGTAIVYADRFGPVMDMMESPAKFGLEEDALLTPCCGGPDTLLCGEDGGNLCENPSARLFWDGAHPTEAAYHYMAHLLLRSIDDTTVRGAS
;
A
#
# COMPACT_ATOMS: atom_id res chain seq x y z
N MET A 1 17.15 5.36 22.84
CA MET A 1 16.06 4.37 22.82
C MET A 1 14.88 4.95 22.06
N ARG A 2 14.49 4.38 20.91
CA ARG A 2 13.17 4.69 20.31
C ARG A 2 12.10 3.85 21.01
N PRO A 3 10.91 4.39 21.32
CA PRO A 3 9.83 3.60 21.91
C PRO A 3 9.46 2.45 20.97
N GLN A 4 9.27 1.25 21.52
CA GLN A 4 8.77 0.12 20.74
C GLN A 4 7.24 0.24 20.67
N ASP A 5 6.73 0.36 19.44
CA ASP A 5 5.29 0.36 19.17
C ASP A 5 4.73 -1.06 19.35
N PRO A 6 3.74 -1.26 20.25
CA PRO A 6 3.15 -2.58 20.50
C PRO A 6 2.46 -3.19 19.26
N HIS A 7 2.05 -2.38 18.27
CA HIS A 7 1.37 -2.86 17.06
C HIS A 7 2.32 -3.53 16.07
N ARG A 8 3.63 -3.23 16.15
CA ARG A 8 4.67 -3.86 15.32
C ARG A 8 4.90 -5.35 15.64
N ARG A 9 4.32 -5.87 16.74
CA ARG A 9 4.38 -7.30 17.10
C ARG A 9 3.25 -8.15 16.51
N LEU A 10 2.21 -7.53 15.98
CA LEU A 10 1.02 -8.25 15.46
C LEU A 10 1.14 -8.60 13.98
N LEU A 11 2.01 -7.92 13.24
CA LEU A 11 2.26 -8.22 11.84
C LEU A 11 3.16 -9.45 11.70
N PRO A 12 2.82 -10.44 10.84
CA PRO A 12 3.67 -11.59 10.62
C PRO A 12 5.06 -11.11 10.20
N ARG A 13 6.12 -11.69 10.80
CA ARG A 13 7.51 -11.32 10.48
C ARG A 13 7.81 -11.27 8.98
N ARG A 14 7.15 -12.10 8.17
CA ARG A 14 7.26 -12.12 6.70
C ARG A 14 6.78 -10.83 6.02
N VAL A 15 5.73 -10.20 6.54
CA VAL A 15 5.17 -8.96 6.00
C VAL A 15 6.11 -7.79 6.32
N GLN A 16 6.60 -7.73 7.56
CA GLN A 16 7.63 -6.76 7.95
C GLN A 16 8.94 -6.95 7.15
N GLN A 17 9.31 -8.20 6.84
CA GLN A 17 10.51 -8.49 6.04
C GLN A 17 10.37 -8.10 4.55
N ALA A 18 9.14 -8.09 4.01
CA ALA A 18 8.88 -7.64 2.65
C ALA A 18 8.98 -6.12 2.52
N SER A 19 8.56 -5.38 3.55
CA SER A 19 8.73 -3.92 3.64
C SER A 19 10.16 -3.50 4.01
N ASP A 20 10.91 -4.35 4.73
CA ASP A 20 12.28 -4.05 5.21
C ASP A 20 13.38 -4.61 4.28
N ALA A 21 13.03 -5.35 3.22
CA ALA A 21 14.02 -5.82 2.24
C ALA A 21 14.65 -4.60 1.56
N PRO A 22 16.00 -4.48 1.49
CA PRO A 22 16.63 -3.39 0.78
C PRO A 22 16.18 -3.42 -0.67
N GLN A 23 15.32 -2.46 -1.03
CA GLN A 23 14.90 -2.26 -2.41
C GLN A 23 16.18 -2.06 -3.24
N LEU A 24 16.32 -2.81 -4.32
CA LEU A 24 17.18 -2.38 -5.40
C LEU A 24 16.62 -1.04 -5.86
N ALA A 25 17.16 0.05 -5.33
CA ALA A 25 17.08 1.33 -5.98
C ALA A 25 17.74 1.13 -7.34
N ALA A 26 16.94 1.04 -8.40
CA ALA A 26 17.42 1.23 -9.76
C ALA A 26 17.74 2.71 -9.97
N ALA A 27 18.54 3.31 -9.08
CA ALA A 27 19.24 4.55 -9.34
C ALA A 27 20.50 4.18 -10.13
N GLY A 28 20.33 3.92 -11.42
CA GLY A 28 21.45 3.73 -12.32
C GLY A 28 22.19 5.05 -12.52
N GLY A 29 23.37 5.18 -11.91
CA GLY A 29 24.47 5.88 -12.57
C GLY A 29 24.85 5.15 -13.88
N PRO A 30 25.78 5.66 -14.69
CA PRO A 30 26.07 5.15 -16.02
C PRO A 30 26.60 3.71 -15.93
N GLY A 31 25.68 2.76 -16.07
CA GLY A 31 25.87 1.34 -15.83
C GLY A 31 24.51 0.65 -15.99
N GLN A 32 24.05 0.58 -17.24
CA GLN A 32 22.76 0.01 -17.62
C GLN A 32 22.63 -1.43 -17.11
N ALA A 33 21.51 -1.74 -16.46
CA ALA A 33 21.12 -3.14 -16.26
C ALA A 33 20.95 -3.81 -17.65
N PRO A 34 21.37 -5.07 -17.84
CA PRO A 34 21.27 -5.73 -19.14
C PRO A 34 19.80 -5.76 -19.60
N GLY A 35 19.49 -5.06 -20.69
CA GLY A 35 18.14 -5.00 -21.28
C GLY A 35 17.40 -3.66 -21.16
N GLN A 36 17.98 -2.62 -20.56
CA GLN A 36 17.40 -1.27 -20.60
C GLN A 36 17.63 -0.59 -21.96
N ALA A 37 16.55 -0.24 -22.66
CA ALA A 37 16.61 0.58 -23.86
C ALA A 37 16.99 2.05 -23.50
N PRO A 38 17.75 2.74 -24.36
CA PRO A 38 18.06 4.16 -24.17
C PRO A 38 16.77 4.99 -24.05
N GLY A 39 16.69 5.85 -23.02
CA GLY A 39 15.52 6.69 -22.77
C GLY A 39 14.41 6.05 -21.91
N THR A 40 14.61 4.84 -21.41
CA THR A 40 13.64 4.17 -20.51
C THR A 40 14.01 4.37 -19.04
N ALA A 41 13.10 4.94 -18.26
CA ALA A 41 13.18 4.95 -16.80
C ALA A 41 12.39 3.77 -16.21
N ILE A 42 13.02 3.00 -15.31
CA ILE A 42 12.36 1.95 -14.54
C ILE A 42 12.22 2.42 -13.11
N VAL A 43 10.98 2.60 -12.65
CA VAL A 43 10.66 3.00 -11.28
C VAL A 43 10.07 1.80 -10.54
N TYR A 44 10.58 1.55 -9.32
CA TYR A 44 9.98 0.57 -8.43
C TYR A 44 8.74 1.16 -7.74
N ALA A 45 7.60 0.50 -7.90
CA ALA A 45 6.36 0.88 -7.24
C ALA A 45 6.18 0.07 -5.95
N ASP A 46 6.52 0.67 -4.81
CA ASP A 46 6.23 0.06 -3.51
C ASP A 46 4.73 0.10 -3.21
N ARG A 47 4.06 -1.03 -3.43
CA ARG A 47 2.64 -1.19 -3.10
C ARG A 47 2.42 -1.52 -1.64
N PHE A 48 3.36 -2.21 -0.99
CA PHE A 48 3.15 -2.79 0.34
C PHE A 48 3.38 -1.75 1.44
N GLY A 49 4.43 -0.92 1.33
CA GLY A 49 4.73 0.13 2.31
C GLY A 49 3.52 1.00 2.68
N PRO A 50 2.82 1.61 1.70
CA PRO A 50 1.64 2.43 1.99
C PRO A 50 0.50 1.68 2.71
N VAL A 51 0.30 0.40 2.37
CA VAL A 51 -0.72 -0.43 3.03
C VAL A 51 -0.30 -0.71 4.48
N MET A 52 0.97 -1.01 4.70
CA MET A 52 1.52 -1.23 6.04
C MET A 52 1.40 0.02 6.91
N ASP A 53 1.69 1.21 6.36
CA ASP A 53 1.48 2.47 7.08
C ASP A 53 0.03 2.63 7.55
N MET A 54 -0.94 2.33 6.66
CA MET A 54 -2.37 2.36 6.99
C MET A 54 -2.77 1.32 8.03
N MET A 55 -2.16 0.13 8.00
CA MET A 55 -2.38 -0.92 9.01
C MET A 55 -1.80 -0.57 10.38
N GLU A 56 -0.61 0.02 10.41
CA GLU A 56 0.07 0.39 11.67
C GLU A 56 -0.51 1.64 12.31
N SER A 57 -1.13 2.53 11.52
CA SER A 57 -1.66 3.81 12.02
C SER A 57 -2.97 4.22 11.33
N PRO A 58 -4.04 3.41 11.37
CA PRO A 58 -5.28 3.63 10.62
C PRO A 58 -5.90 5.02 10.89
N ALA A 59 -5.88 5.47 12.14
CA ALA A 59 -6.41 6.78 12.52
C ALA A 59 -5.72 7.97 11.81
N LYS A 60 -4.44 7.86 11.42
CA LYS A 60 -3.74 8.92 10.67
C LYS A 60 -4.30 9.11 9.26
N PHE A 61 -5.00 8.09 8.75
CA PHE A 61 -5.58 8.06 7.42
C PHE A 61 -7.11 8.19 7.45
N GLY A 62 -7.68 8.51 8.62
CA GLY A 62 -9.14 8.60 8.79
C GLY A 62 -9.86 7.25 8.77
N LEU A 63 -9.12 6.15 8.96
CA LEU A 63 -9.68 4.80 9.01
C LEU A 63 -10.14 4.45 10.42
N GLU A 64 -11.23 3.69 10.52
CA GLU A 64 -11.75 3.14 11.77
C GLU A 64 -10.82 2.08 12.37
N GLU A 65 -10.95 1.80 13.67
CA GLU A 65 -10.05 0.86 14.37
C GLU A 65 -10.20 -0.59 13.87
N ASP A 66 -11.39 -0.97 13.42
CA ASP A 66 -11.71 -2.27 12.82
C ASP A 66 -11.55 -2.30 11.28
N ALA A 67 -11.09 -1.20 10.67
CA ALA A 67 -11.03 -1.02 9.22
C ALA A 67 -10.18 -2.06 8.46
N LEU A 68 -9.32 -2.79 9.17
CA LEU A 68 -8.42 -3.81 8.60
C LEU A 68 -9.07 -5.20 8.52
N LEU A 69 -10.01 -5.48 9.42
CA LEU A 69 -10.62 -6.81 9.58
C LEU A 69 -12.02 -6.88 8.98
N THR A 70 -12.61 -5.72 8.69
CA THR A 70 -13.98 -5.61 8.21
C THR A 70 -13.97 -4.85 6.87
N PRO A 71 -14.06 -5.56 5.72
CA PRO A 71 -14.18 -4.92 4.42
C PRO A 71 -15.49 -4.14 4.33
N CYS A 72 -15.55 -3.13 3.47
CA CYS A 72 -16.77 -2.34 3.32
C CYS A 72 -17.92 -3.13 2.69
N CYS A 73 -17.63 -4.06 1.79
CA CYS A 73 -18.61 -4.73 0.96
C CYS A 73 -18.41 -6.24 0.99
N GLY A 74 -19.53 -6.97 1.02
CA GLY A 74 -19.59 -8.42 1.17
C GLY A 74 -20.18 -8.83 2.52
N GLY A 75 -19.82 -10.01 3.01
CA GLY A 75 -20.28 -10.51 4.29
C GLY A 75 -19.32 -11.52 4.91
N PRO A 76 -19.72 -12.20 6.00
CA PRO A 76 -18.90 -13.25 6.59
C PRO A 76 -18.53 -14.33 5.57
N ASP A 77 -17.39 -14.97 5.82
CA ASP A 77 -16.83 -16.07 5.01
C ASP A 77 -16.57 -15.69 3.54
N THR A 78 -17.28 -16.32 2.61
CA THR A 78 -17.07 -16.20 1.15
C THR A 78 -18.12 -15.33 0.47
N LEU A 79 -18.96 -14.64 1.24
CA LEU A 79 -20.06 -13.86 0.69
C LEU A 79 -19.52 -12.61 -0.03
N LEU A 80 -19.65 -12.61 -1.34
CA LEU A 80 -19.08 -11.59 -2.21
C LEU A 80 -19.99 -10.36 -2.28
N CYS A 81 -19.38 -9.25 -2.70
CA CYS A 81 -20.11 -8.05 -3.07
C CYS A 81 -21.17 -8.34 -4.14
N GLY A 82 -22.41 -7.91 -3.87
CA GLY A 82 -23.53 -8.05 -4.80
C GLY A 82 -24.25 -9.40 -4.74
N GLU A 83 -23.83 -10.32 -3.87
CA GLU A 83 -24.60 -11.54 -3.57
C GLU A 83 -25.76 -11.25 -2.62
N ASP A 84 -26.80 -12.07 -2.69
CA ASP A 84 -27.95 -11.99 -1.77
C ASP A 84 -27.48 -12.20 -0.33
N GLY A 85 -27.80 -11.23 0.54
CA GLY A 85 -27.33 -11.19 1.93
C GLY A 85 -25.97 -10.50 2.13
N GLY A 86 -25.31 -10.07 1.05
CA GLY A 86 -24.14 -9.20 1.12
C GLY A 86 -24.50 -7.83 1.71
N ASN A 87 -23.59 -7.28 2.50
CA ASN A 87 -23.76 -5.97 3.13
C ASN A 87 -22.83 -4.94 2.49
N LEU A 88 -23.18 -3.68 2.71
CA LEU A 88 -22.37 -2.52 2.37
C LEU A 88 -22.23 -1.64 3.62
N CYS A 89 -21.01 -1.20 3.89
CA CYS A 89 -20.71 -0.30 4.98
C CYS A 89 -21.23 1.12 4.69
N GLU A 90 -21.50 1.89 5.75
CA GLU A 90 -22.03 3.25 5.62
C GLU A 90 -21.00 4.23 5.04
N ASN A 91 -19.72 4.09 5.43
CA ASN A 91 -18.65 4.98 4.99
C ASN A 91 -17.46 4.19 4.41
N PRO A 92 -17.41 4.00 3.07
CA PRO A 92 -16.29 3.33 2.42
C PRO A 92 -14.94 4.00 2.64
N SER A 93 -14.90 5.32 2.85
CA SER A 93 -13.64 6.05 3.08
C SER A 93 -13.02 5.78 4.44
N ALA A 94 -13.77 5.20 5.38
CA ALA A 94 -13.27 4.80 6.69
C ALA A 94 -12.70 3.37 6.73
N ARG A 95 -12.76 2.63 5.61
CA ARG A 95 -12.31 1.24 5.50
C ARG A 95 -11.06 1.13 4.65
N LEU A 96 -10.13 0.24 5.01
CA LEU A 96 -8.94 -0.02 4.19
C LEU A 96 -9.31 -0.82 2.93
N PHE A 97 -10.15 -1.83 3.11
CA PHE A 97 -10.54 -2.76 2.05
C PHE A 97 -12.00 -2.57 1.64
N TRP A 98 -12.23 -2.54 0.32
CA TRP A 98 -13.56 -2.58 -0.28
C TRP A 98 -14.17 -3.97 -0.13
N ASP A 99 -13.41 -5.01 -0.50
CA ASP A 99 -13.78 -6.42 -0.36
C ASP A 99 -12.57 -7.22 0.18
N GLY A 100 -12.62 -8.55 0.21
CA GLY A 100 -11.51 -9.38 0.70
C GLY A 100 -10.19 -9.29 -0.08
N ALA A 101 -10.15 -8.61 -1.23
CA ALA A 101 -8.98 -8.51 -2.11
C ALA A 101 -8.57 -7.08 -2.47
N HIS A 102 -9.53 -6.15 -2.56
CA HIS A 102 -9.30 -4.81 -3.12
C HIS A 102 -9.36 -3.73 -2.04
N PRO A 103 -8.40 -2.79 -2.02
CA PRO A 103 -8.51 -1.56 -1.23
C PRO A 103 -9.71 -0.69 -1.62
N THR A 104 -10.15 0.17 -0.72
CA THR A 104 -11.13 1.22 -1.03
C THR A 104 -10.53 2.31 -1.89
N GLU A 105 -11.38 3.14 -2.50
CA GLU A 105 -10.93 4.32 -3.25
C GLU A 105 -10.04 5.23 -2.39
N ALA A 106 -10.40 5.46 -1.13
CA ALA A 106 -9.61 6.29 -0.21
C ALA A 106 -8.20 5.72 -0.01
N ALA A 107 -8.08 4.41 0.20
CA ALA A 107 -6.79 3.73 0.30
C ALA A 107 -5.99 3.81 -1.01
N TYR A 108 -6.63 3.56 -2.16
CA TYR A 108 -5.98 3.70 -3.46
C TYR A 108 -5.51 5.13 -3.73
N HIS A 109 -6.25 6.15 -3.29
CA HIS A 109 -5.88 7.54 -3.44
C HIS A 109 -4.55 7.85 -2.73
N TYR A 110 -4.37 7.31 -1.51
CA TYR A 110 -3.13 7.46 -0.75
C TYR A 110 -1.96 6.71 -1.42
N MET A 111 -2.18 5.46 -1.82
CA MET A 111 -1.18 4.64 -2.51
C MET A 111 -0.71 5.30 -3.82
N ALA A 112 -1.66 5.77 -4.63
CA ALA A 112 -1.38 6.44 -5.89
C ALA A 112 -0.60 7.74 -5.68
N HIS A 113 -0.95 8.51 -4.64
CA HIS A 113 -0.24 9.75 -4.32
C HIS A 113 1.24 9.50 -3.97
N LEU A 114 1.55 8.44 -3.20
CA LEU A 114 2.94 8.07 -2.90
C LEU A 114 3.69 7.58 -4.14
N LEU A 115 3.04 6.79 -4.99
CA LEU A 115 3.64 6.30 -6.23
C LEU A 115 3.94 7.43 -7.22
N LEU A 116 3.01 8.37 -7.40
CA LEU A 116 3.23 9.50 -8.31
C LEU A 116 4.40 10.38 -7.85
N ARG A 117 4.50 10.62 -6.54
CA ARG A 117 5.66 11.35 -5.97
C ARG A 117 6.99 10.65 -6.22
N SER A 118 7.04 9.32 -6.18
CA SER A 118 8.29 8.59 -6.45
C SER A 118 8.71 8.65 -7.92
N ILE A 119 7.74 8.72 -8.84
CA ILE A 119 7.99 8.91 -10.26
C ILE A 119 8.56 10.32 -10.49
N ASP A 120 7.92 11.35 -9.94
CA ASP A 120 8.39 12.74 -10.07
C ASP A 120 9.83 12.89 -9.56
N ASP A 121 10.14 12.36 -8.37
CA ASP A 121 11.49 12.38 -7.81
C ASP A 121 12.52 11.67 -8.69
N THR A 122 12.13 10.58 -9.34
CA THR A 122 13.03 9.83 -10.24
C THR A 122 13.27 10.61 -11.54
N THR A 123 12.25 11.26 -12.09
CA THR A 123 12.39 12.07 -13.31
C THR A 123 13.26 13.30 -13.09
N VAL A 124 13.15 13.97 -11.95
CA VAL A 124 13.99 15.12 -11.59
C VAL A 124 15.46 14.71 -11.43
N ARG A 125 15.72 13.56 -10.80
CA ARG A 125 17.09 13.04 -10.61
C ARG A 125 17.73 12.51 -11.89
N GLY A 126 16.93 12.06 -12.87
CA GLY A 126 17.43 11.64 -14.18
C GLY A 126 17.71 12.78 -15.17
N ALA A 127 17.29 14.01 -14.85
CA ALA A 127 17.47 15.20 -15.67
C ALA A 127 18.62 16.12 -15.21
N SER A 128 19.34 15.75 -14.14
CA SER A 128 20.49 16.48 -13.58
C SER A 128 21.80 15.74 -13.85
#